data_AF-A0AAX3QZ05-F1
#
_entry.id   AF-A0AAX3QZ05-F1
#
_cell.length_a   1.000
_cell.length_b   1.000
_cell.length_c   1.000
_cell.angle_alpha   90.00
_cell.angle_beta   90.00
_cell.angle_gamma   90.00
#
_symmetry.space_group_name_H-M   'P 1'
#
loop_
_entity.id
_entity.type
_entity.pdbx_description
1 polymer ?
#
loop_
_entity_poly.entity_id
_entity_poly.type
_entity_poly.pdbx_seq_one_letter_code
_entity_poly.pdbx_strand_id
1 'polypeptide(L)'
;MNKRNTIKQLLHRGCLLMGISAITSSAFAWDFAEHRKIGDRAMSLLPRYLVENGIFPNEAVADSALLQILNMSHMPGSNAYAMNELTQLPNIVTYGTLCGLAGDHVENPMLLETGLQTHFSKTNRTLALETQAMNEFLTGANSKELLDINLAYGILAIKDLSHFYAYGKGLNEHLKMIDPELIRRLQRPSEVNKVFDKLNQLPSMSKYFCIHIFAIYLAQEAGKEMRKGDTQMASNLMFYATMYEAFAEHFLQDSFASGHQMVRRGFSASAVSNNKSLHDFYNTIPVQTANLKGETWSAYGDKRLNQNMMEYNEADDYRHIRVTEKHPYSLEKGDSYERETKVFYQVVTATCESIVEVWKAYQNALEGSGENILNEIPSERDDLPQFVYDRFPVIKDFPILFGTDLDDVPLEASVADRKDELQLIVQEPFTRNFIRSRVANSFMFLIGTPIHSNRDGVMTYGGRLNVSMINWHKFGKGKGMIMEPGDIAHWVSPTISGYYMHAPSSSYTIKNWNVKAGANYNMDIFVSPKRFLGLYSYFEMGIDRRNDETRFLVAPSVGIQLGSLIGVHNFNMPGWLRIPLGIILPLKFAVTCNKVAGRPVEWISNMEVDILF
;
A
#
# COMPACT_ATOMS: atom_id res chain seq x y z
N MET A 1 -10.32 22.09 -48.63
CA MET A 1 -10.91 21.51 -47.40
C MET A 1 -10.25 20.16 -47.13
N ASN A 2 -9.38 20.03 -46.11
CA ASN A 2 -9.05 18.73 -45.47
C ASN A 2 -7.99 18.78 -44.34
N LYS A 3 -7.34 19.92 -44.06
CA LYS A 3 -6.38 20.03 -42.92
C LYS A 3 -7.01 20.31 -41.54
N ARG A 4 -8.26 20.83 -41.48
CA ARG A 4 -8.94 21.17 -40.20
C ARG A 4 -9.49 19.95 -39.43
N ASN A 5 -9.76 18.83 -40.11
CA ASN A 5 -10.27 17.61 -39.46
C ASN A 5 -9.17 16.76 -38.82
N THR A 6 -7.93 16.83 -39.34
CA THR A 6 -6.80 16.03 -38.85
C THR A 6 -6.30 16.49 -37.48
N ILE A 7 -6.27 17.81 -37.22
CA ILE A 7 -5.82 18.36 -35.92
C ILE A 7 -6.84 18.10 -34.81
N LYS A 8 -8.14 18.17 -35.10
CA LYS A 8 -9.19 17.78 -34.13
C LYS A 8 -9.13 16.30 -33.81
N GLN A 9 -8.90 15.43 -34.80
CA GLN A 9 -8.73 14.00 -34.56
C GLN A 9 -7.43 13.67 -33.82
N LEU A 10 -6.33 14.41 -34.05
CA LEU A 10 -5.07 14.26 -33.32
C LEU A 10 -5.14 14.78 -31.88
N LEU A 11 -5.88 15.87 -31.62
CA LEU A 11 -6.14 16.37 -30.27
C LEU A 11 -7.12 15.46 -29.51
N HIS A 12 -8.14 14.91 -30.17
CA HIS A 12 -9.05 13.98 -29.52
C HIS A 12 -8.37 12.64 -29.23
N ARG A 13 -7.55 12.12 -30.15
CA ARG A 13 -6.71 10.93 -29.91
C ARG A 13 -5.58 11.20 -28.91
N GLY A 14 -4.99 12.39 -28.91
CA GLY A 14 -3.94 12.80 -27.96
C GLY A 14 -4.45 13.00 -26.54
N CYS A 15 -5.64 13.58 -26.37
CA CYS A 15 -6.30 13.67 -25.06
C CYS A 15 -6.82 12.31 -24.57
N LEU A 16 -7.28 11.43 -25.47
CA LEU A 16 -7.66 10.05 -25.11
C LEU A 16 -6.43 9.21 -24.75
N LEU A 17 -5.31 9.38 -25.46
CA LEU A 17 -4.04 8.69 -25.19
C LEU A 17 -3.35 9.21 -23.91
N MET A 18 -3.42 10.51 -23.60
CA MET A 18 -2.98 11.05 -22.30
C MET A 18 -3.92 10.66 -21.15
N GLY A 19 -5.23 10.54 -21.41
CA GLY A 19 -6.20 10.00 -20.44
C GLY A 19 -6.00 8.52 -20.12
N ILE A 20 -5.40 7.74 -21.04
CA ILE A 20 -5.10 6.31 -20.86
C ILE A 20 -3.67 6.09 -20.33
N SER A 21 -2.70 6.96 -20.65
CA SER A 21 -1.34 6.88 -20.09
C SER A 21 -1.19 7.45 -18.68
N ALA A 22 -2.25 8.08 -18.14
CA ALA A 22 -2.38 8.33 -16.70
C ALA A 22 -2.79 7.06 -15.91
N ILE A 23 -3.02 5.93 -16.60
CA ILE A 23 -3.37 4.64 -16.02
C ILE A 23 -2.17 3.70 -16.13
N THR A 24 -1.10 3.98 -15.39
CA THR A 24 -0.11 2.93 -15.09
C THR A 24 0.56 3.25 -13.77
N SER A 25 0.40 2.36 -12.80
CA SER A 25 1.39 1.35 -12.45
C SER A 25 1.02 0.77 -11.09
N SER A 26 1.45 -0.45 -10.90
CA SER A 26 1.15 -1.32 -9.78
C SER A 26 1.52 -0.72 -8.42
N ALA A 27 0.63 -0.88 -7.44
CA ALA A 27 0.97 -0.74 -6.03
C ALA A 27 1.05 -2.18 -5.51
N PHE A 28 2.27 -2.61 -5.24
CA PHE A 28 2.60 -3.87 -4.58
C PHE A 28 3.10 -3.47 -3.19
N ALA A 29 2.75 -4.23 -2.14
CA ALA A 29 3.43 -4.06 -0.86
C ALA A 29 4.72 -4.85 -0.91
N TRP A 30 5.72 -4.45 -0.12
CA TRP A 30 6.99 -5.14 0.14
C TRP A 30 7.55 -5.86 -1.10
N ASP A 31 8.61 -5.35 -1.72
CA ASP A 31 9.09 -6.01 -2.94
C ASP A 31 9.46 -7.49 -2.67
N PHE A 32 9.47 -8.30 -3.72
CA PHE A 32 9.84 -9.71 -3.71
C PHE A 32 10.99 -10.06 -2.74
N ALA A 33 12.09 -9.28 -2.73
CA ALA A 33 13.24 -9.57 -1.87
C ALA A 33 12.93 -9.39 -0.38
N GLU A 34 12.09 -8.44 -0.02
CA GLU A 34 11.72 -8.18 1.38
C GLU A 34 10.79 -9.30 1.88
N HIS A 35 9.77 -9.69 1.11
CA HIS A 35 8.94 -10.87 1.41
C HIS A 35 9.78 -12.15 1.54
N ARG A 36 10.68 -12.37 0.58
CA ARG A 36 11.56 -13.52 0.59
C ARG A 36 12.43 -13.54 1.83
N LYS A 37 13.03 -12.41 2.18
CA LYS A 37 13.86 -12.27 3.38
C LYS A 37 13.06 -12.58 4.64
N ILE A 38 11.85 -12.05 4.79
CA ILE A 38 10.98 -12.32 5.94
C ILE A 38 10.62 -13.81 6.04
N GLY A 39 10.13 -14.41 4.96
CA GLY A 39 9.72 -15.81 4.95
C GLY A 39 10.88 -16.78 5.17
N ASP A 40 12.04 -16.55 4.53
CA ASP A 40 13.25 -17.36 4.75
C ASP A 40 13.74 -17.22 6.20
N ARG A 41 13.62 -16.01 6.76
CA ARG A 41 13.97 -15.75 8.14
C ARG A 41 13.06 -16.50 9.10
N ALA A 42 11.74 -16.42 8.90
CA ALA A 42 10.76 -17.11 9.72
C ALA A 42 11.00 -18.63 9.71
N MET A 43 11.23 -19.21 8.53
CA MET A 43 11.53 -20.64 8.40
C MET A 43 12.84 -21.03 9.12
N SER A 44 13.85 -20.16 9.11
CA SER A 44 15.11 -20.40 9.83
C SER A 44 14.98 -20.43 11.37
N LEU A 45 13.96 -19.76 11.90
CA LEU A 45 13.67 -19.70 13.34
C LEU A 45 12.62 -20.72 13.76
N LEU A 46 11.84 -21.24 12.81
CA LEU A 46 10.71 -22.11 13.06
C LEU A 46 11.04 -23.29 13.98
N PRO A 47 12.17 -24.02 13.83
CA PRO A 47 12.51 -25.10 14.76
C PRO A 47 12.53 -24.66 16.23
N ARG A 48 12.98 -23.43 16.51
CA ARG A 48 12.98 -22.86 17.87
C ARG A 48 11.56 -22.59 18.35
N TYR A 49 10.78 -21.90 17.52
CA TYR A 49 9.39 -21.52 17.85
C TYR A 49 8.50 -22.75 18.07
N LEU A 50 8.68 -23.81 17.29
CA LEU A 50 7.94 -25.06 17.47
C LEU A 50 8.26 -25.72 18.83
N VAL A 51 9.51 -25.63 19.30
CA VAL A 51 9.93 -26.16 20.60
C VAL A 51 9.42 -25.28 21.74
N GLU A 52 9.53 -23.97 21.62
CA GLU A 52 9.00 -23.00 22.60
C GLU A 52 7.49 -23.15 22.80
N ASN A 53 6.77 -23.56 21.75
CA ASN A 53 5.34 -23.87 21.78
C ASN A 53 5.01 -25.32 22.15
N GLY A 54 6.01 -26.12 22.54
CA GLY A 54 5.82 -27.49 23.02
C GLY A 54 5.40 -28.51 21.95
N ILE A 55 5.51 -28.18 20.66
CA ILE A 55 5.14 -29.06 19.54
C ILE A 55 6.20 -30.16 19.36
N PHE A 56 7.48 -29.80 19.53
CA PHE A 56 8.60 -30.75 19.47
C PHE A 56 9.51 -30.63 20.71
N PRO A 57 10.19 -31.72 21.11
CA PRO A 57 10.99 -31.73 22.33
C PRO A 57 12.32 -30.94 22.22
N ASN A 58 12.86 -30.77 21.02
CA ASN A 58 14.07 -29.98 20.77
C ASN A 58 14.18 -29.60 19.28
N GLU A 59 15.05 -28.65 18.98
CA GLU A 59 15.15 -28.06 17.64
C GLU A 59 15.63 -29.05 16.58
N ALA A 60 16.50 -30.01 16.93
CA ALA A 60 17.00 -31.00 15.97
C ALA A 60 15.88 -31.95 15.51
N VAL A 61 14.96 -32.31 16.41
CA VAL A 61 13.76 -33.09 16.08
C VAL A 61 12.79 -32.28 15.24
N ALA A 62 12.55 -31.01 15.59
CA ALA A 62 11.70 -30.12 14.81
C ALA A 62 12.24 -29.92 13.39
N ASP A 63 13.53 -29.65 13.25
CA ASP A 63 14.22 -29.49 11.98
C ASP A 63 14.13 -30.77 11.13
N SER A 64 14.41 -31.93 11.72
CA SER A 64 14.29 -33.21 11.03
C SER A 64 12.86 -33.47 10.55
N ALA A 65 11.85 -33.13 11.35
CA ALA A 65 10.44 -33.28 10.98
C ALA A 65 10.07 -32.36 9.81
N LEU A 66 10.50 -31.09 9.85
CA LEU A 66 10.32 -30.12 8.75
C LEU A 66 10.90 -30.66 7.44
N LEU A 67 12.16 -31.07 7.46
CA LEU A 67 12.86 -31.56 6.26
C LEU A 67 12.20 -32.82 5.68
N GLN A 68 11.75 -33.74 6.52
CA GLN A 68 11.13 -35.00 6.08
C GLN A 68 9.69 -34.82 5.60
N ILE A 69 8.85 -34.12 6.37
CA ILE A 69 7.41 -33.99 6.07
C ILE A 69 7.20 -33.09 4.85
N LEU A 70 7.96 -32.00 4.73
CA LEU A 70 7.82 -31.03 3.63
C LEU A 70 8.75 -31.30 2.44
N ASN A 71 9.55 -32.37 2.49
CA ASN A 71 10.55 -32.69 1.48
C ASN A 71 11.45 -31.47 1.17
N MET A 72 12.10 -30.96 2.21
CA MET A 72 12.97 -29.78 2.14
C MET A 72 14.44 -30.15 2.32
N SER A 73 15.32 -29.27 1.88
CA SER A 73 16.75 -29.32 2.13
C SER A 73 17.21 -28.05 2.86
N HIS A 74 17.96 -28.22 3.95
CA HIS A 74 18.62 -27.10 4.62
C HIS A 74 19.89 -26.70 3.87
N MET A 75 20.07 -25.40 3.63
CA MET A 75 21.24 -24.82 2.96
C MET A 75 22.16 -24.18 4.01
N PRO A 76 23.28 -24.80 4.41
CA PRO A 76 24.09 -24.33 5.54
C PRO A 76 24.71 -22.94 5.35
N GLY A 77 25.01 -22.56 4.09
CA GLY A 77 25.67 -21.28 3.79
C GLY A 77 24.74 -20.06 3.92
N SER A 78 23.46 -20.22 3.57
CA SER A 78 22.45 -19.15 3.65
C SER A 78 21.46 -19.33 4.81
N ASN A 79 21.56 -20.46 5.53
CA ASN A 79 20.59 -20.91 6.53
C ASN A 79 19.14 -20.96 6.01
N ALA A 80 18.97 -21.12 4.70
CA ALA A 80 17.66 -21.16 4.04
C ALA A 80 17.16 -22.60 3.90
N TYR A 81 15.85 -22.75 3.80
CA TYR A 81 15.19 -24.04 3.60
C TYR A 81 14.61 -24.08 2.19
N ALA A 82 15.19 -24.93 1.34
CA ALA A 82 14.77 -25.12 -0.05
C ALA A 82 13.71 -26.21 -0.15
N MET A 83 12.64 -25.95 -0.89
CA MET A 83 11.59 -26.93 -1.21
C MET A 83 12.02 -27.73 -2.43
N ASN A 84 12.30 -29.02 -2.24
CA ASN A 84 12.91 -29.85 -3.28
C ASN A 84 11.97 -30.02 -4.49
N GLU A 85 10.66 -30.15 -4.24
CA GLU A 85 9.65 -30.41 -5.28
C GLU A 85 9.38 -29.23 -6.21
N LEU A 86 9.61 -28.00 -5.71
CA LEU A 86 9.38 -26.77 -6.46
C LEU A 86 10.67 -26.20 -7.07
N THR A 87 11.82 -26.66 -6.60
CA THR A 87 13.13 -26.19 -7.06
C THR A 87 13.43 -26.69 -8.47
N GLN A 88 13.74 -25.77 -9.38
CA GLN A 88 14.12 -26.04 -10.77
C GLN A 88 15.42 -25.29 -11.06
N LEU A 89 16.56 -25.98 -11.00
CA LEU A 89 17.86 -25.33 -11.17
C LEU A 89 17.94 -24.50 -12.46
N PRO A 90 18.51 -23.28 -12.42
CA PRO A 90 19.24 -22.69 -11.29
C PRO A 90 18.36 -22.03 -10.22
N ASN A 91 17.03 -21.97 -10.41
CA ASN A 91 16.12 -21.36 -9.45
C ASN A 91 15.93 -22.25 -8.22
N ILE A 92 16.34 -21.75 -7.07
CA ILE A 92 16.09 -22.39 -5.77
C ILE A 92 14.82 -21.78 -5.19
N VAL A 93 13.83 -22.61 -4.89
CA VAL A 93 12.59 -22.20 -4.25
C VAL A 93 12.70 -22.43 -2.76
N THR A 94 12.67 -21.35 -1.99
CA THR A 94 12.58 -21.38 -0.54
C THR A 94 11.17 -20.99 -0.10
N TYR A 95 10.86 -21.12 1.19
CA TYR A 95 9.59 -20.67 1.73
C TYR A 95 9.38 -19.15 1.52
N GLY A 96 10.43 -18.34 1.69
CA GLY A 96 10.40 -16.93 1.35
C GLY A 96 10.14 -16.67 -0.14
N THR A 97 10.67 -17.50 -1.05
CA THR A 97 10.34 -17.41 -2.48
C THR A 97 8.84 -17.56 -2.73
N LEU A 98 8.15 -18.43 -1.97
CA LEU A 98 6.69 -18.57 -2.09
C LEU A 98 5.96 -17.30 -1.61
N CYS A 99 6.37 -16.74 -0.47
CA CYS A 99 5.83 -15.49 0.06
C CYS A 99 5.98 -14.34 -0.94
N GLY A 100 7.17 -14.22 -1.55
CA GLY A 100 7.45 -13.15 -2.51
C GLY A 100 6.76 -13.31 -3.87
N LEU A 101 6.38 -14.52 -4.27
CA LEU A 101 5.64 -14.74 -5.53
C LEU A 101 4.12 -14.67 -5.36
N ALA A 102 3.62 -15.00 -4.17
CA ALA A 102 2.20 -14.99 -3.85
C ALA A 102 1.62 -13.58 -3.97
N GLY A 103 0.38 -13.47 -4.48
CA GLY A 103 -0.35 -12.21 -4.60
C GLY A 103 0.16 -11.30 -5.73
N ASP A 104 1.46 -10.99 -5.72
CA ASP A 104 2.07 -10.01 -6.61
C ASP A 104 2.39 -10.57 -8.00
N HIS A 105 2.92 -11.80 -8.06
CA HIS A 105 3.36 -12.42 -9.30
C HIS A 105 2.46 -13.57 -9.75
N VAL A 106 1.74 -14.20 -8.81
CA VAL A 106 0.87 -15.34 -9.05
C VAL A 106 -0.45 -15.23 -8.29
N GLU A 107 -1.56 -15.53 -8.97
CA GLU A 107 -2.91 -15.23 -8.47
C GLU A 107 -3.43 -16.18 -7.39
N ASN A 108 -2.92 -17.41 -7.33
CA ASN A 108 -3.32 -18.41 -6.33
C ASN A 108 -2.28 -19.54 -6.14
N PRO A 109 -2.37 -20.32 -5.05
CA PRO A 109 -1.40 -21.37 -4.74
C PRO A 109 -1.25 -22.48 -5.79
N MET A 110 -2.33 -22.85 -6.50
CA MET A 110 -2.28 -23.94 -7.49
C MET A 110 -1.53 -23.52 -8.75
N LEU A 111 -1.70 -22.26 -9.18
CA LEU A 111 -0.91 -21.67 -10.26
C LEU A 111 0.55 -21.49 -9.86
N LEU A 112 0.83 -21.20 -8.58
CA LEU A 112 2.17 -21.06 -8.06
C LEU A 112 2.93 -22.39 -8.12
N GLU A 113 2.33 -23.46 -7.61
CA GLU A 113 2.87 -24.82 -7.72
C GLU A 113 3.14 -25.20 -9.18
N THR A 114 2.10 -25.15 -10.03
CA THR A 114 2.19 -25.55 -11.44
C THR A 114 3.26 -24.74 -12.18
N GLY A 115 3.33 -23.44 -11.89
CA GLY A 115 4.34 -22.53 -12.44
C GLY A 115 5.75 -22.93 -12.04
N LEU A 116 5.99 -23.16 -10.75
CA LEU A 116 7.32 -23.50 -10.24
C LEU A 116 7.79 -24.90 -10.66
N GLN A 117 6.89 -25.88 -10.78
CA GLN A 117 7.21 -27.21 -11.31
C GLN A 117 7.51 -27.21 -12.81
N THR A 118 7.10 -26.17 -13.55
CA THR A 118 7.30 -26.07 -14.99
C THR A 118 8.53 -25.21 -15.30
N HIS A 119 9.63 -25.82 -15.72
CA HIS A 119 10.95 -25.18 -15.92
C HIS A 119 10.91 -23.88 -16.76
N PHE A 120 10.18 -23.86 -17.88
CA PHE A 120 10.08 -22.70 -18.78
C PHE A 120 8.85 -21.80 -18.53
N SER A 121 8.20 -21.94 -17.38
CA SER A 121 7.01 -21.15 -17.06
C SER A 121 7.31 -19.66 -16.89
N LYS A 122 6.25 -18.85 -16.93
CA LYS A 122 6.33 -17.43 -16.58
C LYS A 122 6.81 -17.24 -15.14
N THR A 123 6.36 -18.10 -14.22
CA THR A 123 6.72 -18.05 -12.79
C THR A 123 8.21 -18.30 -12.58
N ASN A 124 8.78 -19.34 -13.21
CA ASN A 124 10.22 -19.62 -13.12
C ASN A 124 11.06 -18.51 -13.77
N ARG A 125 10.63 -17.97 -14.90
CA ARG A 125 11.33 -16.84 -15.53
C ARG A 125 11.27 -15.56 -14.67
N THR A 126 10.15 -15.34 -13.99
CA THR A 126 9.99 -14.24 -13.03
C THR A 126 10.94 -14.41 -11.85
N LEU A 127 10.96 -15.59 -11.23
CA LEU A 127 11.88 -15.92 -10.14
C LEU A 127 13.36 -15.75 -10.54
N ALA A 128 13.73 -16.10 -11.76
CA ALA A 128 15.08 -15.91 -12.27
C ALA A 128 15.46 -14.42 -12.35
N LEU A 129 14.56 -13.57 -12.85
CA LEU A 129 14.77 -12.11 -12.89
C LEU A 129 14.86 -11.52 -11.49
N GLU A 130 13.96 -11.90 -10.59
CA GLU A 130 13.98 -11.42 -9.21
C GLU A 130 15.26 -11.84 -8.49
N THR A 131 15.71 -13.09 -8.69
CA THR A 131 16.97 -13.57 -8.14
C THR A 131 18.17 -12.81 -8.71
N GLN A 132 18.15 -12.47 -10.01
CA GLN A 132 19.18 -11.62 -10.60
C GLN A 132 19.21 -10.23 -9.95
N ALA A 133 18.04 -9.60 -9.78
CA ALA A 133 17.94 -8.28 -9.13
C ALA A 133 18.48 -8.32 -7.69
N MET A 134 18.13 -9.35 -6.92
CA MET A 134 18.66 -9.57 -5.58
C MET A 134 20.18 -9.75 -5.56
N ASN A 135 20.75 -10.49 -6.53
CA ASN A 135 22.20 -10.63 -6.66
C ASN A 135 22.91 -9.31 -7.01
N GLU A 136 22.17 -8.34 -7.57
CA GLU A 136 22.61 -6.97 -7.81
C GLU A 136 22.29 -6.02 -6.63
N PHE A 137 21.88 -6.57 -5.48
CA PHE A 137 21.48 -5.83 -4.26
C PHE A 137 20.27 -4.91 -4.47
N LEU A 138 19.38 -5.26 -5.40
CA LEU A 138 18.10 -4.59 -5.59
C LEU A 138 16.99 -5.31 -4.81
N THR A 139 15.95 -4.57 -4.45
CA THR A 139 14.79 -5.09 -3.70
C THR A 139 13.82 -5.88 -4.57
N GLY A 140 13.88 -5.71 -5.89
CA GLY A 140 13.09 -6.46 -6.86
C GLY A 140 13.47 -6.12 -8.30
N ALA A 141 12.99 -6.92 -9.25
CA ALA A 141 13.27 -6.75 -10.67
C ALA A 141 12.57 -5.53 -11.27
N ASN A 142 13.06 -5.08 -12.43
CA ASN A 142 12.48 -3.92 -13.10
C ASN A 142 11.06 -4.24 -13.58
N SER A 143 10.09 -3.38 -13.25
CA SER A 143 8.69 -3.60 -13.64
C SER A 143 8.48 -3.74 -15.15
N LYS A 144 9.30 -3.09 -15.99
CA LYS A 144 9.24 -3.27 -17.45
C LYS A 144 9.63 -4.69 -17.85
N GLU A 145 10.72 -5.20 -17.30
CA GLU A 145 11.21 -6.56 -17.60
C GLU A 145 10.22 -7.62 -17.11
N LEU A 146 9.59 -7.39 -15.95
CA LEU A 146 8.51 -8.24 -15.42
C LEU A 146 7.28 -8.22 -16.33
N LEU A 147 6.86 -7.04 -16.82
CA LEU A 147 5.75 -6.91 -17.76
C LEU A 147 6.02 -7.60 -19.11
N ASP A 148 7.26 -7.58 -19.58
CA ASP A 148 7.67 -8.27 -20.81
C ASP A 148 7.57 -9.81 -20.67
N ILE A 149 7.70 -10.36 -19.46
CA ILE A 149 7.47 -11.78 -19.17
C ILE A 149 5.98 -12.08 -18.97
N ASN A 150 5.31 -11.26 -18.17
CA ASN A 150 3.95 -11.50 -17.74
C ASN A 150 3.10 -10.23 -17.79
N LEU A 151 2.41 -9.98 -18.91
CA LEU A 151 1.46 -8.87 -18.99
C LEU A 151 0.37 -8.92 -17.90
N ALA A 152 0.03 -10.13 -17.38
CA ALA A 152 -0.94 -10.28 -16.31
C ALA A 152 -0.46 -9.67 -14.98
N TYR A 153 0.86 -9.58 -14.74
CA TYR A 153 1.45 -8.88 -13.59
C TYR A 153 0.97 -7.43 -13.49
N GLY A 154 0.92 -6.72 -14.62
CA GLY A 154 0.41 -5.34 -14.66
C GLY A 154 -1.10 -5.23 -14.44
N ILE A 155 -1.86 -6.28 -14.78
CA ILE A 155 -3.32 -6.33 -14.64
C ILE A 155 -3.70 -6.71 -13.20
N LEU A 156 -2.96 -7.63 -12.57
CA LEU A 156 -3.14 -8.07 -11.19
C LEU A 156 -3.08 -6.89 -10.22
N ALA A 157 -2.03 -6.08 -10.31
CA ALA A 157 -1.88 -4.93 -9.43
C ALA A 157 -2.97 -3.84 -9.57
N ILE A 158 -3.67 -3.81 -10.72
CA ILE A 158 -4.80 -2.91 -10.97
C ILE A 158 -6.10 -3.49 -10.41
N LYS A 159 -6.27 -4.82 -10.51
CA LYS A 159 -7.50 -5.51 -10.11
C LYS A 159 -7.54 -5.88 -8.65
N ASP A 160 -6.40 -6.20 -8.05
CA ASP A 160 -6.35 -6.74 -6.70
C ASP A 160 -6.48 -5.61 -5.66
N LEU A 161 -7.61 -5.58 -4.96
CA LEU A 161 -7.86 -4.67 -3.85
C LEU A 161 -7.31 -5.23 -2.53
N SER A 162 -6.97 -6.52 -2.50
CA SER A 162 -6.73 -7.28 -1.28
C SER A 162 -5.38 -7.07 -0.65
N HIS A 163 -4.46 -6.35 -1.25
CA HIS A 163 -3.22 -5.98 -0.56
C HIS A 163 -3.45 -4.91 0.53
N PHE A 164 -4.59 -4.20 0.51
CA PHE A 164 -4.85 -3.05 1.38
C PHE A 164 -5.79 -3.38 2.53
N TYR A 165 -5.62 -2.66 3.64
CA TYR A 165 -6.69 -2.51 4.62
C TYR A 165 -7.84 -1.67 4.05
N ALA A 166 -9.06 -1.96 4.49
CA ALA A 166 -10.20 -1.08 4.28
C ALA A 166 -10.09 0.11 5.24
N TYR A 167 -9.26 1.09 4.87
CA TYR A 167 -9.00 2.29 5.68
C TYR A 167 -10.28 2.92 6.25
N GLY A 168 -10.24 3.21 7.55
CA GLY A 168 -11.35 3.78 8.32
C GLY A 168 -12.36 2.77 8.82
N LYS A 169 -12.12 1.48 8.60
CA LYS A 169 -12.83 0.40 9.29
C LYS A 169 -11.91 -0.21 10.35
N GLY A 170 -12.48 -0.47 11.52
CA GLY A 170 -11.76 -1.07 12.64
C GLY A 170 -11.42 -2.55 12.43
N LEU A 171 -10.67 -3.11 13.38
CA LEU A 171 -10.26 -4.51 13.41
C LEU A 171 -11.45 -5.49 13.32
N ASN A 172 -12.44 -5.34 14.22
CA ASN A 172 -13.62 -6.22 14.22
C ASN A 172 -14.40 -6.16 12.89
N GLU A 173 -14.48 -5.00 12.24
CA GLU A 173 -15.13 -4.89 10.93
C GLU A 173 -14.40 -5.67 9.83
N HIS A 174 -13.06 -5.76 9.90
CA HIS A 174 -12.27 -6.59 8.99
C HIS A 174 -12.47 -8.08 9.25
N LEU A 175 -12.52 -8.49 10.52
CA LEU A 175 -12.78 -9.88 10.87
C LEU A 175 -14.19 -10.32 10.45
N LYS A 176 -15.19 -9.42 10.53
CA LYS A 176 -16.56 -9.65 10.01
C LYS A 176 -16.63 -9.81 8.48
N MET A 177 -15.57 -9.45 7.74
CA MET A 177 -15.49 -9.61 6.28
C MET A 177 -14.87 -10.95 5.85
N ILE A 178 -14.40 -11.78 6.78
CA ILE A 178 -14.04 -13.17 6.51
C ILE A 178 -15.28 -13.89 5.94
N ASP A 179 -15.10 -14.66 4.87
CA ASP A 179 -16.18 -15.38 4.21
C ASP A 179 -16.03 -16.91 4.42
N PRO A 180 -16.77 -17.49 5.38
CA PRO A 180 -16.70 -18.93 5.68
C PRO A 180 -17.02 -19.83 4.49
N GLU A 181 -17.85 -19.38 3.55
CA GLU A 181 -18.21 -20.17 2.37
C GLU A 181 -17.05 -20.25 1.38
N LEU A 182 -16.27 -19.17 1.23
CA LEU A 182 -15.06 -19.22 0.41
C LEU A 182 -14.05 -20.21 0.97
N ILE A 183 -13.86 -20.25 2.30
CA ILE A 183 -12.95 -21.18 2.98
C ILE A 183 -13.36 -22.63 2.70
N ARG A 184 -14.64 -22.98 2.88
CA ARG A 184 -15.15 -24.34 2.61
C ARG A 184 -14.99 -24.74 1.15
N ARG A 185 -15.22 -23.82 0.22
CA ARG A 185 -15.08 -24.09 -1.22
C ARG A 185 -13.64 -24.38 -1.65
N LEU A 186 -12.62 -23.94 -0.90
CA LEU A 186 -11.22 -24.28 -1.16
C LEU A 186 -10.92 -25.78 -1.01
N GLN A 187 -11.76 -26.55 -0.29
CA GLN A 187 -11.66 -28.02 -0.24
C GLN A 187 -11.74 -28.67 -1.63
N ARG A 188 -12.23 -27.94 -2.65
CA ARG A 188 -12.30 -28.39 -4.05
C ARG A 188 -11.26 -27.63 -4.87
N PRO A 189 -10.14 -28.27 -5.28
CA PRO A 189 -9.13 -27.63 -6.12
C PRO A 189 -9.68 -27.01 -7.42
N SER A 190 -10.73 -27.58 -7.99
CA SER A 190 -11.42 -27.05 -9.18
C SER A 190 -12.12 -25.71 -8.97
N GLU A 191 -12.34 -25.29 -7.73
CA GLU A 191 -12.98 -24.02 -7.38
C GLU A 191 -11.98 -22.91 -7.01
N VAL A 192 -10.69 -23.22 -6.85
CA VAL A 192 -9.65 -22.29 -6.37
C VAL A 192 -9.65 -20.97 -7.15
N ASN A 193 -9.62 -21.00 -8.49
CA ASN A 193 -9.63 -19.78 -9.29
C ASN A 193 -10.86 -18.90 -8.98
N LYS A 194 -12.05 -19.49 -8.89
CA LYS A 194 -13.30 -18.76 -8.59
C LYS A 194 -13.35 -18.24 -7.16
N VAL A 195 -12.70 -18.92 -6.23
CA VAL A 195 -12.59 -18.47 -4.84
C VAL A 195 -11.63 -17.29 -4.76
N PHE A 196 -10.45 -17.39 -5.36
CA PHE A 196 -9.46 -16.31 -5.37
C PHE A 196 -9.97 -15.04 -6.09
N ASP A 197 -10.73 -15.18 -7.18
CA ASP A 197 -11.43 -14.05 -7.82
C ASP A 197 -12.31 -13.24 -6.85
N LYS A 198 -12.90 -13.92 -5.85
CA LYS A 198 -13.70 -13.28 -4.80
C LYS A 198 -12.85 -12.79 -3.63
N LEU A 199 -11.84 -13.57 -3.22
CA LEU A 199 -10.91 -13.17 -2.17
C LEU A 199 -10.16 -11.89 -2.53
N ASN A 200 -9.85 -11.64 -3.80
CA ASN A 200 -9.22 -10.41 -4.30
C ASN A 200 -10.07 -9.14 -4.11
N GLN A 201 -11.32 -9.30 -3.67
CA GLN A 201 -12.23 -8.19 -3.32
C GLN A 201 -12.29 -7.94 -1.81
N LEU A 202 -11.76 -8.86 -0.99
CA LEU A 202 -11.67 -8.70 0.46
C LEU A 202 -10.42 -7.88 0.83
N PRO A 203 -10.41 -7.15 1.95
CA PRO A 203 -9.20 -6.52 2.49
C PRO A 203 -8.13 -7.55 2.88
N SER A 204 -6.87 -7.12 2.97
CA SER A 204 -5.70 -8.00 3.23
C SER A 204 -5.86 -8.90 4.42
N MET A 205 -6.24 -8.35 5.58
CA MET A 205 -6.44 -9.13 6.79
C MET A 205 -7.55 -10.19 6.64
N SER A 206 -8.68 -9.83 6.02
CA SER A 206 -9.78 -10.79 5.83
C SER A 206 -9.39 -11.91 4.86
N LYS A 207 -8.65 -11.55 3.79
CA LYS A 207 -8.10 -12.53 2.83
C LYS A 207 -7.07 -13.44 3.50
N TYR A 208 -6.15 -12.89 4.28
CA TYR A 208 -5.20 -13.64 5.10
C TYR A 208 -5.93 -14.71 5.91
N PHE A 209 -6.91 -14.33 6.74
CA PHE A 209 -7.61 -15.29 7.58
C PHE A 209 -8.39 -16.34 6.77
N CYS A 210 -9.00 -15.98 5.64
CA CYS A 210 -9.64 -16.98 4.77
C CYS A 210 -8.65 -18.05 4.27
N ILE A 211 -7.44 -17.66 3.89
CA ILE A 211 -6.42 -18.57 3.35
C ILE A 211 -5.74 -19.34 4.48
N HIS A 212 -5.39 -18.66 5.57
CA HIS A 212 -4.73 -19.22 6.76
C HIS A 212 -5.60 -20.27 7.46
N ILE A 213 -6.90 -20.00 7.66
CA ILE A 213 -7.84 -20.99 8.24
C ILE A 213 -7.90 -22.25 7.36
N PHE A 214 -7.83 -22.10 6.04
CA PHE A 214 -7.80 -23.25 5.14
C PHE A 214 -6.46 -24.01 5.20
N ALA A 215 -5.33 -23.32 5.36
CA ALA A 215 -4.02 -23.95 5.61
C ALA A 215 -4.04 -24.78 6.91
N ILE A 216 -4.61 -24.24 7.98
CA ILE A 216 -4.84 -24.95 9.25
C ILE A 216 -5.69 -26.20 9.03
N TYR A 217 -6.79 -26.11 8.27
CA TYR A 217 -7.61 -27.27 7.95
C TYR A 217 -6.81 -28.37 7.23
N LEU A 218 -6.01 -28.00 6.22
CA LEU A 218 -5.16 -28.96 5.50
C LEU A 218 -4.14 -29.63 6.44
N ALA A 219 -3.57 -28.87 7.38
CA ALA A 219 -2.67 -29.40 8.40
C ALA A 219 -3.39 -30.35 9.38
N GLN A 220 -4.62 -30.06 9.79
CA GLN A 220 -5.44 -30.98 10.59
C GLN A 220 -5.67 -32.30 9.84
N GLU A 221 -6.01 -32.24 8.55
CA GLU A 221 -6.18 -33.44 7.73
C GLU A 221 -4.85 -34.21 7.55
N ALA A 222 -3.73 -33.51 7.37
CA ALA A 222 -2.41 -34.11 7.32
C ALA A 222 -2.07 -34.90 8.60
N GLY A 223 -2.37 -34.33 9.77
CA GLY A 223 -2.16 -35.01 11.06
C GLY A 223 -3.03 -36.26 11.22
N LYS A 224 -4.29 -36.20 10.76
CA LYS A 224 -5.21 -37.36 10.74
C LYS A 224 -4.71 -38.48 9.85
N GLU A 225 -4.19 -38.16 8.66
CA GLU A 225 -3.63 -39.17 7.74
C GLU A 225 -2.32 -39.78 8.27
N MET A 226 -1.44 -38.95 8.85
CA MET A 226 -0.21 -39.44 9.49
C MET A 226 -0.52 -40.43 10.61
N ARG A 227 -1.51 -40.13 11.45
CA ARG A 227 -2.00 -41.02 12.50
C ARG A 227 -2.52 -42.36 11.98
N LYS A 228 -3.16 -42.37 10.80
CA LYS A 228 -3.61 -43.61 10.14
C LYS A 228 -2.45 -44.41 9.53
N GLY A 229 -1.24 -43.84 9.52
CA GLY A 229 -0.05 -44.42 8.91
C GLY A 229 0.16 -44.08 7.44
N ASP A 230 -0.67 -43.19 6.86
CA ASP A 230 -0.50 -42.72 5.48
C ASP A 230 0.45 -41.50 5.45
N THR A 231 1.74 -41.80 5.49
CA THR A 231 2.80 -40.78 5.51
C THR A 231 2.85 -39.96 4.22
N GLN A 232 2.51 -40.56 3.07
CA GLN A 232 2.54 -39.89 1.78
C GLN A 232 1.40 -38.87 1.67
N MET A 233 0.17 -39.26 2.01
CA MET A 233 -0.96 -38.34 1.99
C MET A 233 -0.77 -37.22 3.03
N ALA A 234 -0.24 -37.53 4.21
CA ALA A 234 0.08 -36.53 5.22
C ALA A 234 1.10 -35.50 4.71
N SER A 235 2.18 -35.96 4.07
CA SER A 235 3.19 -35.08 3.47
C SER A 235 2.60 -34.19 2.37
N ASN A 236 1.79 -34.74 1.46
CA ASN A 236 1.11 -33.97 0.41
C ASN A 236 0.17 -32.89 1.00
N LEU A 237 -0.62 -33.24 2.01
CA LEU A 237 -1.53 -32.29 2.66
C LEU A 237 -0.78 -31.20 3.40
N MET A 238 0.34 -31.53 4.05
CA MET A 238 1.18 -30.55 4.74
C MET A 238 1.95 -29.66 3.76
N PHE A 239 2.36 -30.19 2.61
CA PHE A 239 2.88 -29.39 1.50
C PHE A 239 1.86 -28.35 1.03
N TYR A 240 0.60 -28.76 0.82
CA TYR A 240 -0.45 -27.82 0.46
C TYR A 240 -0.77 -26.83 1.59
N ALA A 241 -0.82 -27.27 2.85
CA ALA A 241 -0.97 -26.37 3.99
C ALA A 241 0.12 -25.28 3.97
N THR A 242 1.37 -25.67 3.76
CA THR A 242 2.52 -24.76 3.67
C THR A 242 2.42 -23.80 2.47
N MET A 243 1.95 -24.27 1.31
CA MET A 243 1.73 -23.45 0.11
C MET A 243 0.62 -22.40 0.31
N TYR A 244 -0.50 -22.81 0.91
CA TYR A 244 -1.58 -21.88 1.25
C TYR A 244 -1.13 -20.89 2.32
N GLU A 245 -0.37 -21.35 3.31
CA GLU A 245 0.16 -20.50 4.37
C GLU A 245 1.09 -19.42 3.82
N ALA A 246 2.08 -19.77 3.00
CA ALA A 246 2.96 -18.79 2.36
C ALA A 246 2.18 -17.75 1.54
N PHE A 247 1.05 -18.17 0.96
CA PHE A 247 0.17 -17.27 0.22
C PHE A 247 -0.65 -16.37 1.13
N ALA A 248 -1.08 -16.85 2.30
CA ALA A 248 -1.71 -16.03 3.33
C ALA A 248 -0.71 -15.00 3.86
N GLU A 249 0.49 -15.46 4.23
CA GLU A 249 1.52 -14.66 4.87
C GLU A 249 2.01 -13.48 4.04
N HIS A 250 1.95 -13.57 2.71
CA HIS A 250 2.15 -12.41 1.86
C HIS A 250 1.25 -11.23 2.30
N PHE A 251 -0.05 -11.46 2.52
CA PHE A 251 -0.98 -10.43 3.00
C PHE A 251 -0.76 -10.02 4.47
N LEU A 252 -0.22 -10.92 5.30
CA LEU A 252 0.23 -10.59 6.66
C LEU A 252 1.43 -9.64 6.58
N GLN A 253 2.41 -9.93 5.73
CA GLN A 253 3.63 -9.14 5.56
C GLN A 253 3.30 -7.75 4.98
N ASP A 254 2.44 -7.69 3.96
CA ASP A 254 1.88 -6.45 3.40
C ASP A 254 1.26 -5.56 4.47
N SER A 255 0.62 -6.18 5.46
CA SER A 255 -0.08 -5.47 6.51
C SER A 255 0.83 -4.55 7.31
N PHE A 256 2.13 -4.86 7.40
CA PHE A 256 3.15 -4.03 8.06
C PHE A 256 3.63 -2.85 7.20
N ALA A 257 3.30 -2.77 5.91
CA ALA A 257 3.62 -1.61 5.07
C ALA A 257 2.65 -0.45 5.30
N SER A 258 3.20 0.73 5.61
CA SER A 258 2.44 1.97 5.80
C SER A 258 1.53 2.36 4.62
N GLY A 259 1.94 2.13 3.37
CA GLY A 259 1.15 2.37 2.17
C GLY A 259 -0.11 1.49 2.09
N HIS A 260 -0.06 0.29 2.67
CA HIS A 260 -1.15 -0.68 2.70
C HIS A 260 -2.13 -0.39 3.84
N GLN A 261 -1.64 0.23 4.90
CA GLN A 261 -2.43 0.71 6.03
C GLN A 261 -3.20 2.01 5.70
N MET A 262 -2.61 2.93 4.93
CA MET A 262 -3.11 4.32 4.79
C MET A 262 -3.95 4.60 3.53
N VAL A 263 -3.84 3.76 2.51
CA VAL A 263 -4.48 3.97 1.21
C VAL A 263 -5.84 3.30 1.14
N ARG A 264 -6.88 4.10 0.93
CA ARG A 264 -8.25 3.62 0.67
C ARG A 264 -8.43 3.36 -0.82
N ARG A 265 -8.43 2.10 -1.27
CA ARG A 265 -8.81 1.77 -2.65
C ARG A 265 -10.34 1.65 -2.79
N GLY A 266 -10.87 2.15 -3.92
CA GLY A 266 -12.26 2.01 -4.32
C GLY A 266 -12.43 2.46 -5.76
N PHE A 267 -13.25 1.79 -6.58
CA PHE A 267 -13.32 2.00 -8.03
C PHE A 267 -13.57 3.47 -8.45
N SER A 268 -14.39 4.22 -7.68
CA SER A 268 -14.62 5.66 -7.89
C SER A 268 -13.48 6.56 -7.41
N ALA A 269 -12.69 6.11 -6.43
CA ALA A 269 -11.48 6.79 -5.97
C ALA A 269 -10.30 6.53 -6.92
N SER A 270 -10.09 5.29 -7.38
CA SER A 270 -8.95 4.90 -8.23
C SER A 270 -8.99 5.48 -9.65
N ALA A 271 -10.16 5.85 -10.17
CA ALA A 271 -10.30 6.47 -11.50
C ALA A 271 -9.87 7.95 -11.53
N VAL A 272 -9.79 8.60 -10.36
CA VAL A 272 -9.45 10.03 -10.23
C VAL A 272 -8.25 10.23 -9.31
N SER A 273 -8.24 9.64 -8.12
CA SER A 273 -7.13 9.64 -7.16
C SER A 273 -6.05 8.64 -7.58
N ASN A 274 -4.83 9.14 -7.76
CA ASN A 274 -3.66 8.30 -8.00
C ASN A 274 -3.25 7.60 -6.70
N ASN A 275 -3.89 6.46 -6.44
CA ASN A 275 -3.64 5.67 -5.24
C ASN A 275 -2.20 5.13 -5.18
N LYS A 276 -1.53 4.97 -6.33
CA LYS A 276 -0.11 4.60 -6.36
C LYS A 276 0.76 5.71 -5.76
N SER A 277 0.58 6.96 -6.20
CA SER A 277 1.34 8.08 -5.63
C SER A 277 1.15 8.19 -4.11
N LEU A 278 -0.06 7.93 -3.62
CA LEU A 278 -0.33 7.92 -2.17
C LEU A 278 0.38 6.75 -1.47
N HIS A 279 0.27 5.56 -2.04
CA HIS A 279 0.91 4.35 -1.55
C HIS A 279 2.43 4.54 -1.43
N ASP A 280 3.07 4.91 -2.54
CA ASP A 280 4.51 5.13 -2.61
C ASP A 280 4.93 6.24 -1.64
N PHE A 281 4.14 7.31 -1.51
CA PHE A 281 4.40 8.39 -0.56
C PHE A 281 4.37 7.91 0.89
N TYR A 282 3.32 7.19 1.31
CA TYR A 282 3.22 6.71 2.69
C TYR A 282 4.36 5.75 3.02
N ASN A 283 4.78 4.91 2.05
CA ASN A 283 5.95 4.04 2.21
C ASN A 283 7.25 4.81 2.51
N THR A 284 7.36 6.08 2.11
CA THR A 284 8.57 6.90 2.37
C THR A 284 8.59 7.64 3.70
N ILE A 285 7.48 7.69 4.44
CA ILE A 285 7.38 8.43 5.70
C ILE A 285 7.01 7.50 6.86
N PRO A 286 7.48 7.75 8.09
CA PRO A 286 7.08 6.95 9.22
C PRO A 286 5.60 7.18 9.54
N VAL A 287 4.86 6.09 9.56
CA VAL A 287 3.49 6.00 10.07
C VAL A 287 3.53 5.27 11.40
N GLN A 288 3.15 5.94 12.49
CA GLN A 288 3.08 5.28 13.80
C GLN A 288 1.95 4.26 13.79
N THR A 289 2.23 3.07 14.30
CA THR A 289 1.26 1.98 14.42
C THR A 289 1.52 1.20 15.71
N ALA A 290 0.58 0.34 16.06
CA ALA A 290 0.64 -0.52 17.24
C ALA A 290 -0.02 -1.88 16.97
N ASN A 291 0.24 -2.88 17.82
CA ASN A 291 -0.45 -4.17 17.80
C ASN A 291 -1.23 -4.43 19.12
N LEU A 292 -1.97 -5.54 19.22
CA LEU A 292 -2.78 -5.84 20.42
C LEU A 292 -1.94 -6.16 21.67
N LYS A 293 -0.64 -6.44 21.48
CA LYS A 293 0.36 -6.57 22.56
C LYS A 293 0.84 -5.21 23.09
N GLY A 294 0.39 -4.10 22.49
CA GLY A 294 0.78 -2.75 22.88
C GLY A 294 2.19 -2.33 22.43
N GLU A 295 2.80 -3.10 21.54
CA GLU A 295 4.05 -2.72 20.91
C GLU A 295 3.78 -1.62 19.88
N THR A 296 4.62 -0.58 19.88
CA THR A 296 4.50 0.55 18.95
C THR A 296 5.73 0.67 18.07
N TRP A 297 5.55 1.05 16.82
CA TRP A 297 6.65 1.27 15.88
C TRP A 297 6.29 2.25 14.78
N SER A 298 7.32 2.71 14.07
CA SER A 298 7.18 3.48 12.84
C SER A 298 7.21 2.55 11.64
N ALA A 299 6.05 2.32 11.04
CA ALA A 299 5.93 1.58 9.79
C ALA A 299 6.43 2.45 8.62
N TYR A 300 7.26 1.84 7.79
CA TYR A 300 7.57 2.27 6.42
C TYR A 300 6.92 1.25 5.48
N GLY A 301 7.21 1.28 4.18
CA GLY A 301 6.76 0.21 3.29
C GLY A 301 7.80 -0.15 2.26
N ASP A 302 7.37 -0.55 1.07
CA ASP A 302 8.23 -1.28 0.13
C ASP A 302 9.51 -0.54 -0.22
N LYS A 303 10.57 -1.34 -0.37
CA LYS A 303 11.96 -0.90 -0.61
C LYS A 303 12.57 -0.17 0.58
N ARG A 304 11.94 -0.25 1.75
CA ARG A 304 12.36 0.47 2.96
C ARG A 304 12.56 -0.46 4.15
N LEU A 305 12.35 -1.77 4.04
CA LEU A 305 12.64 -2.72 5.13
C LEU A 305 14.07 -2.56 5.63
N ASN A 306 15.01 -2.50 4.68
CA ASN A 306 16.44 -2.39 4.92
C ASN A 306 16.93 -0.94 5.00
N GLN A 307 16.03 0.05 5.03
CA GLN A 307 16.47 1.43 5.18
C GLN A 307 16.89 1.68 6.62
N ASN A 308 18.20 1.54 6.82
CA ASN A 308 18.87 1.91 8.04
C ASN A 308 18.56 3.36 8.38
N MET A 309 17.83 3.55 9.46
CA MET A 309 17.71 4.86 10.08
C MET A 309 19.11 5.39 10.34
N MET A 310 19.32 6.69 10.11
CA MET A 310 20.57 7.37 10.47
C MET A 310 20.64 7.56 11.99
N GLU A 311 20.49 6.48 12.77
CA GLU A 311 20.48 6.45 14.23
C GLU A 311 21.78 7.03 14.81
N TYR A 312 22.87 6.97 14.04
CA TYR A 312 24.13 7.60 14.38
C TYR A 312 24.02 9.13 14.58
N ASN A 313 23.02 9.78 13.98
CA ASN A 313 22.79 11.22 14.16
C ASN A 313 22.38 11.58 15.59
N GLU A 314 21.84 10.62 16.34
CA GLU A 314 21.35 10.79 17.70
C GLU A 314 22.25 10.09 18.73
N ALA A 315 23.30 9.39 18.29
CA ALA A 315 24.26 8.73 19.17
C ALA A 315 25.42 9.66 19.54
N ASP A 316 25.58 9.89 20.84
CA ASP A 316 26.71 10.67 21.40
C ASP A 316 28.01 9.86 21.52
N ASP A 317 28.00 8.56 21.21
CA ASP A 317 29.15 7.65 21.37
C ASP A 317 29.21 6.59 20.26
N TYR A 318 30.40 6.41 19.68
CA TYR A 318 30.68 5.40 18.65
C TYR A 318 30.44 3.95 19.09
N ARG A 319 30.48 3.66 20.40
CA ARG A 319 30.15 2.34 20.94
C ARG A 319 28.70 1.95 20.67
N HIS A 320 27.79 2.92 20.66
CA HIS A 320 26.35 2.70 20.42
C HIS A 320 25.97 2.71 18.92
N ILE A 321 26.94 2.84 18.01
CA ILE A 321 26.70 2.93 16.56
C ILE A 321 27.08 1.64 15.83
N ARG A 322 27.95 0.82 16.42
CA ARG A 322 28.50 -0.36 15.76
C ARG A 322 27.50 -1.52 15.78
N VAL A 323 27.16 -2.06 14.61
CA VAL A 323 26.26 -3.22 14.38
C VAL A 323 26.80 -4.55 14.96
N THR A 324 27.89 -4.50 15.73
CA THR A 324 28.44 -5.67 16.44
C THR A 324 27.79 -5.90 17.80
N GLU A 325 27.08 -4.91 18.34
CA GLU A 325 26.31 -5.11 19.57
C GLU A 325 24.98 -5.78 19.25
N LYS A 326 24.67 -6.85 20.00
CA LYS A 326 23.39 -7.56 19.93
C LYS A 326 22.31 -6.58 20.42
N HIS A 327 21.65 -5.89 19.49
CA HIS A 327 20.55 -4.97 19.79
C HIS A 327 19.39 -5.73 20.45
N PRO A 328 18.51 -5.06 21.23
CA PRO A 328 17.36 -5.71 21.85
C PRO A 328 16.43 -6.40 20.84
N TYR A 329 16.49 -6.00 19.57
CA TYR A 329 15.71 -6.57 18.49
C TYR A 329 16.44 -7.70 17.72
N SER A 330 17.73 -7.94 17.96
CA SER A 330 18.50 -8.96 17.22
C SER A 330 18.19 -10.40 17.61
N LEU A 331 18.23 -11.31 16.62
CA LEU A 331 17.92 -12.72 16.82
C LEU A 331 19.19 -13.56 16.95
N GLU A 332 19.15 -14.58 17.81
CA GLU A 332 20.33 -15.40 18.15
C GLU A 332 20.87 -16.25 17.01
N LYS A 333 19.99 -16.69 16.10
CA LYS A 333 20.38 -17.48 14.93
C LYS A 333 20.48 -16.55 13.75
N GLY A 334 21.58 -16.50 13.01
CA GLY A 334 21.61 -15.99 11.63
C GLY A 334 21.94 -14.51 11.39
N ASP A 335 22.21 -13.69 12.41
CA ASP A 335 22.66 -12.29 12.17
C ASP A 335 24.19 -12.23 12.16
N SER A 336 24.82 -12.51 11.02
CA SER A 336 26.20 -12.05 10.80
C SER A 336 26.17 -10.61 10.27
N TYR A 337 25.85 -9.67 11.17
CA TYR A 337 26.04 -8.23 11.00
C TYR A 337 25.13 -7.48 10.00
N GLU A 338 23.89 -7.93 9.75
CA GLU A 338 22.87 -7.07 9.12
C GLU A 338 22.16 -6.19 10.16
N ARG A 339 21.90 -4.93 9.81
CA ARG A 339 21.22 -3.97 10.68
C ARG A 339 19.72 -4.01 10.37
N GLU A 340 19.03 -4.97 10.96
CA GLU A 340 17.59 -5.13 10.79
C GLU A 340 16.80 -4.17 11.67
N THR A 341 15.66 -3.71 11.17
CA THR A 341 14.78 -2.77 11.89
C THR A 341 13.87 -3.50 12.88
N LYS A 342 13.35 -2.79 13.88
CA LYS A 342 12.31 -3.33 14.77
C LYS A 342 11.13 -3.94 14.00
N VAL A 343 10.72 -3.29 12.90
CA VAL A 343 9.62 -3.74 12.04
C VAL A 343 9.91 -5.10 11.41
N PHE A 344 11.15 -5.33 10.94
CA PHE A 344 11.56 -6.63 10.41
C PHE A 344 11.31 -7.75 11.41
N TYR A 345 11.74 -7.57 12.66
CA TYR A 345 11.57 -8.59 13.67
C TYR A 345 10.10 -8.78 14.07
N GLN A 346 9.30 -7.72 14.10
CA GLN A 346 7.86 -7.83 14.37
C GLN A 346 7.13 -8.62 13.27
N VAL A 347 7.42 -8.34 11.99
CA VAL A 347 6.80 -9.10 10.89
C VAL A 347 7.31 -10.54 10.82
N VAL A 348 8.59 -10.79 11.11
CA VAL A 348 9.14 -12.15 11.22
C VAL A 348 8.50 -12.91 12.38
N THR A 349 8.30 -12.29 13.55
CA THR A 349 7.61 -12.91 14.68
C THR A 349 6.16 -13.23 14.33
N ALA A 350 5.43 -12.30 13.68
CA ALA A 350 4.07 -12.56 13.22
C ALA A 350 4.01 -13.74 12.24
N THR A 351 4.96 -13.80 11.31
CA THR A 351 5.10 -14.87 10.32
C THR A 351 5.41 -16.21 11.03
N CYS A 352 6.35 -16.24 11.97
CA CYS A 352 6.60 -17.43 12.79
C CYS A 352 5.36 -17.93 13.54
N GLU A 353 4.59 -17.02 14.16
CA GLU A 353 3.37 -17.38 14.88
C GLU A 353 2.33 -17.99 13.94
N SER A 354 2.16 -17.41 12.74
CA SER A 354 1.30 -17.91 11.66
C SER A 354 1.65 -19.37 11.29
N ILE A 355 2.92 -19.67 11.05
CA ILE A 355 3.37 -21.04 10.72
C ILE A 355 3.17 -21.99 11.93
N VAL A 356 3.44 -21.52 13.15
CA VAL A 356 3.27 -22.31 14.38
C VAL A 356 1.81 -22.75 14.55
N GLU A 357 0.83 -21.90 14.26
CA GLU A 357 -0.59 -22.25 14.32
C GLU A 357 -0.94 -23.43 13.39
N VAL A 358 -0.39 -23.42 12.17
CA VAL A 358 -0.54 -24.52 11.20
C VAL A 358 0.08 -25.82 11.73
N TRP A 359 1.30 -25.77 12.26
CA TRP A 359 1.99 -26.95 12.81
C TRP A 359 1.33 -27.48 14.09
N LYS A 360 0.80 -26.59 14.93
CA LYS A 360 0.05 -26.96 16.13
C LYS A 360 -1.21 -27.72 15.76
N ALA A 361 -1.90 -27.28 14.71
CA ALA A 361 -3.09 -27.96 14.20
C ALA A 361 -2.77 -29.38 13.66
N TYR A 362 -1.66 -29.52 12.92
CA TYR A 362 -1.12 -30.82 12.51
C TYR A 362 -0.83 -31.73 13.71
N GLN A 363 -0.08 -31.22 14.70
CA GLN A 363 0.33 -31.99 15.87
C GLN A 363 -0.88 -32.41 16.72
N ASN A 364 -1.82 -31.51 17.00
CA ASN A 364 -3.03 -31.82 17.75
C ASN A 364 -3.86 -32.92 17.06
N ALA A 365 -3.98 -32.87 15.74
CA ALA A 365 -4.68 -33.90 14.97
C ALA A 365 -3.92 -35.25 14.99
N LEU A 366 -2.59 -35.21 14.88
CA LEU A 366 -1.73 -36.38 15.02
C LEU A 366 -1.86 -37.02 16.41
N GLU A 367 -2.02 -36.22 17.47
CA GLU A 367 -2.24 -36.63 18.87
C GLU A 367 -3.69 -37.00 19.20
N GLY A 368 -4.62 -36.64 18.33
CA GLY A 368 -5.95 -37.25 18.27
C GLY A 368 -7.11 -36.36 18.56
N SER A 369 -6.87 -35.06 18.49
CA SER A 369 -7.94 -34.09 18.42
C SER A 369 -8.88 -34.44 17.26
N GLY A 370 -10.18 -34.57 17.58
CA GLY A 370 -11.25 -34.70 16.59
C GLY A 370 -11.71 -33.36 16.02
N GLU A 371 -11.01 -32.28 16.37
CA GLU A 371 -11.31 -30.91 15.94
C GLU A 371 -11.31 -30.77 14.41
N ASN A 372 -12.19 -29.90 13.93
CA ASN A 372 -12.28 -29.56 12.52
C ASN A 372 -12.61 -28.09 12.43
N ILE A 373 -11.60 -27.29 12.09
CA ILE A 373 -11.72 -25.83 12.12
C ILE A 373 -12.85 -25.33 11.23
N LEU A 374 -13.15 -26.01 10.10
CA LEU A 374 -14.22 -25.62 9.17
C LEU A 374 -15.63 -25.77 9.75
N ASN A 375 -15.81 -26.69 10.70
CA ASN A 375 -17.08 -26.91 11.41
C ASN A 375 -17.26 -25.91 12.56
N GLU A 376 -16.18 -25.27 12.99
CA GLU A 376 -16.15 -24.36 14.13
C GLU A 376 -16.27 -22.90 13.70
N ILE A 377 -16.05 -22.59 12.41
CA ILE A 377 -16.24 -21.25 11.87
C ILE A 377 -17.70 -20.83 12.06
N PRO A 378 -17.97 -19.72 12.78
CA PRO A 378 -19.32 -19.21 12.95
C PRO A 378 -20.02 -18.92 11.62
N SER A 379 -21.32 -19.20 11.55
CA SER A 379 -22.16 -18.80 10.42
C SER A 379 -22.54 -17.33 10.48
N GLU A 380 -22.70 -16.78 11.69
CA GLU A 380 -23.04 -15.39 11.92
C GLU A 380 -21.78 -14.52 11.88
N ARG A 381 -21.84 -13.44 11.12
CA ARG A 381 -20.66 -12.58 10.91
C ARG A 381 -20.20 -11.91 12.20
N ASP A 382 -21.12 -11.57 13.08
CA ASP A 382 -20.82 -10.85 14.32
C ASP A 382 -20.01 -11.69 15.33
N ASP A 383 -20.02 -13.02 15.19
CA ASP A 383 -19.26 -13.94 16.04
C ASP A 383 -17.83 -14.20 15.53
N LEU A 384 -17.54 -13.84 14.27
CA LEU A 384 -16.23 -14.06 13.64
C LEU A 384 -15.06 -13.38 14.37
N PRO A 385 -15.17 -12.13 14.88
CA PRO A 385 -14.08 -11.51 15.62
C PRO A 385 -13.67 -12.32 16.85
N GLN A 386 -14.65 -12.71 17.68
CA GLN A 386 -14.38 -13.49 18.89
C GLN A 386 -13.75 -14.85 18.55
N PHE A 387 -14.27 -15.53 17.53
CA PHE A 387 -13.68 -16.77 17.02
C PHE A 387 -12.21 -16.59 16.65
N VAL A 388 -11.86 -15.49 15.95
CA VAL A 388 -10.48 -15.23 15.56
C VAL A 388 -9.59 -14.95 16.78
N TYR A 389 -10.04 -14.13 17.71
CA TYR A 389 -9.28 -13.82 18.94
C TYR A 389 -9.01 -15.06 19.80
N ASP A 390 -9.95 -15.99 19.84
CA ASP A 390 -9.84 -17.21 20.64
C ASP A 390 -8.96 -18.28 19.98
N ARG A 391 -8.91 -18.30 18.64
CA ARG A 391 -8.28 -19.40 17.89
C ARG A 391 -6.91 -19.08 17.30
N PHE A 392 -6.64 -17.82 16.95
CA PHE A 392 -5.45 -17.45 16.18
C PHE A 392 -4.63 -16.40 16.93
N PRO A 393 -3.69 -16.81 17.82
CA PRO A 393 -2.75 -15.92 18.49
C PRO A 393 -2.09 -14.83 17.63
N VAL A 394 -1.79 -15.13 16.36
CA VAL A 394 -1.15 -14.23 15.38
C VAL A 394 -1.90 -12.91 15.18
N ILE A 395 -3.22 -12.86 15.43
CA ILE A 395 -3.99 -11.60 15.38
C ILE A 395 -3.42 -10.52 16.31
N LYS A 396 -2.73 -10.92 17.37
CA LYS A 396 -2.11 -10.00 18.31
C LYS A 396 -0.86 -9.32 17.77
N ASP A 397 -0.23 -9.91 16.75
CA ASP A 397 0.96 -9.38 16.08
C ASP A 397 0.61 -8.42 14.94
N PHE A 398 -0.62 -8.49 14.41
CA PHE A 398 -1.05 -7.60 13.35
C PHE A 398 -0.99 -6.13 13.77
N PRO A 399 -0.59 -5.22 12.84
CA PRO A 399 -0.81 -3.80 13.01
C PRO A 399 -2.31 -3.52 13.16
N ILE A 400 -2.68 -2.82 14.23
CA ILE A 400 -4.06 -2.40 14.48
C ILE A 400 -4.47 -1.40 13.41
N LEU A 401 -5.66 -1.61 12.86
CA LEU A 401 -6.17 -0.82 11.74
C LEU A 401 -6.64 0.56 12.22
N PHE A 402 -6.36 1.58 11.39
CA PHE A 402 -6.78 2.94 11.66
C PHE A 402 -8.32 3.05 11.72
N GLY A 403 -8.82 3.54 12.85
CA GLY A 403 -10.26 3.61 13.15
C GLY A 403 -10.76 2.50 14.08
N THR A 404 -9.88 1.63 14.58
CA THR A 404 -10.25 0.65 15.62
C THR A 404 -10.55 1.37 16.94
N ASP A 405 -11.71 1.06 17.52
CA ASP A 405 -12.03 1.39 18.90
C ASP A 405 -11.42 0.34 19.82
N LEU A 406 -10.50 0.77 20.69
CA LEU A 406 -9.80 -0.13 21.61
C LEU A 406 -10.70 -0.58 22.79
N ASP A 407 -11.89 -0.01 22.96
CA ASP A 407 -12.94 -0.54 23.85
C ASP A 407 -13.54 -1.87 23.33
N ASP A 408 -13.48 -2.10 22.02
CA ASP A 408 -14.13 -3.24 21.37
C ASP A 408 -13.19 -4.42 21.06
N VAL A 409 -11.92 -4.35 21.47
CA VAL A 409 -10.91 -5.39 21.16
C VAL A 409 -10.20 -5.91 22.41
N PRO A 410 -9.79 -7.20 22.44
CA PRO A 410 -9.16 -7.81 23.60
C PRO A 410 -7.67 -7.46 23.67
N LEU A 411 -7.34 -6.27 24.17
CA LEU A 411 -5.96 -5.90 24.50
C LEU A 411 -5.38 -6.80 25.60
N GLU A 412 -4.07 -7.01 25.57
CA GLU A 412 -3.40 -7.70 26.67
C GLU A 412 -3.53 -6.92 27.98
N ALA A 413 -3.73 -7.63 29.10
CA ALA A 413 -3.95 -7.02 30.40
C ALA A 413 -2.79 -6.09 30.84
N SER A 414 -1.57 -6.41 30.43
CA SER A 414 -0.35 -5.61 30.64
C SER A 414 -0.38 -4.24 29.95
N VAL A 415 -1.32 -4.02 29.03
CA VAL A 415 -1.41 -2.85 28.15
C VAL A 415 -2.54 -1.91 28.56
N ALA A 416 -3.39 -2.31 29.51
CA ALA A 416 -4.58 -1.55 29.91
C ALA A 416 -4.26 -0.09 30.29
N ASP A 417 -3.17 0.14 31.03
CA ASP A 417 -2.75 1.48 31.46
C ASP A 417 -2.27 2.39 30.31
N ARG A 418 -1.97 1.81 29.14
CA ARG A 418 -1.51 2.52 27.92
C ARG A 418 -2.60 2.63 26.86
N LYS A 419 -3.83 2.22 27.15
CA LYS A 419 -4.91 2.21 26.16
C LYS A 419 -5.18 3.58 25.52
N ASP A 420 -5.22 4.64 26.31
CA ASP A 420 -5.45 5.99 25.79
C ASP A 420 -4.33 6.46 24.85
N GLU A 421 -3.08 6.12 25.18
CA GLU A 421 -1.90 6.37 24.34
C GLU A 421 -2.04 5.61 23.00
N LEU A 422 -2.39 4.33 23.05
CA LEU A 422 -2.56 3.49 21.87
C LEU A 422 -3.76 3.95 21.02
N GLN A 423 -4.85 4.39 21.64
CA GLN A 423 -6.02 4.91 20.93
C GLN A 423 -5.65 6.14 20.09
N LEU A 424 -4.73 6.98 20.57
CA LEU A 424 -4.21 8.12 19.81
C LEU A 424 -3.33 7.69 18.62
N ILE A 425 -2.69 6.53 18.68
CA ILE A 425 -1.88 5.96 17.60
C ILE A 425 -2.79 5.36 16.52
N VAL A 426 -3.80 4.58 16.92
CA VAL A 426 -4.66 3.82 15.99
C VAL A 426 -5.89 4.60 15.50
N GLN A 427 -6.10 5.83 15.94
CA GLN A 427 -7.12 6.71 15.34
C GLN A 427 -6.73 7.13 13.92
N GLU A 428 -7.72 7.43 13.07
CA GLU A 428 -7.46 7.95 11.74
C GLU A 428 -6.62 9.25 11.78
N PRO A 429 -5.43 9.29 11.15
CA PRO A 429 -4.60 10.49 11.19
C PRO A 429 -5.27 11.68 10.49
N PHE A 430 -5.41 12.80 11.20
CA PHE A 430 -5.99 14.02 10.64
C PHE A 430 -5.30 14.48 9.34
N THR A 431 -3.98 14.32 9.28
CA THR A 431 -3.13 14.76 8.15
C THR A 431 -3.31 13.90 6.90
N ARG A 432 -3.97 12.74 6.98
CA ARG A 432 -4.14 11.79 5.87
C ARG A 432 -4.83 12.40 4.65
N ASN A 433 -5.95 13.09 4.85
CA ASN A 433 -6.68 13.74 3.74
C ASN A 433 -5.99 15.03 3.25
N PHE A 434 -5.25 15.70 4.13
CA PHE A 434 -4.38 16.81 3.72
C PHE A 434 -3.28 16.32 2.78
N ILE A 435 -2.54 15.28 3.16
CA ILE A 435 -1.53 14.63 2.33
C ILE A 435 -2.15 14.17 1.02
N ARG A 436 -3.31 13.51 1.07
CA ARG A 436 -4.05 13.15 -0.15
C ARG A 436 -4.31 14.33 -1.07
N SER A 437 -4.74 15.47 -0.54
CA SER A 437 -4.98 16.67 -1.36
C SER A 437 -3.73 17.23 -2.05
N ARG A 438 -2.53 16.85 -1.60
CA ARG A 438 -1.23 17.26 -2.16
C ARG A 438 -0.61 16.18 -3.05
N VAL A 439 -0.80 14.91 -2.68
CA VAL A 439 -0.11 13.76 -3.27
C VAL A 439 -0.96 13.01 -4.28
N ALA A 440 -2.29 13.03 -4.19
CA ALA A 440 -3.16 12.47 -5.23
C ALA A 440 -3.41 13.48 -6.35
N ASN A 441 -3.94 13.00 -7.48
CA ASN A 441 -4.45 13.91 -8.50
C ASN A 441 -5.59 14.76 -7.92
N SER A 442 -5.63 16.04 -8.28
CA SER A 442 -6.72 16.92 -7.86
C SER A 442 -7.25 17.73 -9.03
N PHE A 443 -8.56 17.99 -9.00
CA PHE A 443 -9.23 18.81 -9.99
C PHE A 443 -9.88 20.03 -9.33
N MET A 444 -9.63 21.20 -9.91
CA MET A 444 -10.10 22.49 -9.42
C MET A 444 -10.89 23.20 -10.50
N PHE A 445 -12.00 23.81 -10.11
CA PHE A 445 -12.73 24.77 -10.94
C PHE A 445 -12.21 26.18 -10.66
N LEU A 446 -12.03 26.95 -11.72
CA LEU A 446 -11.40 28.27 -11.67
C LEU A 446 -12.42 29.31 -12.11
N ILE A 447 -12.62 30.34 -11.30
CA ILE A 447 -13.45 31.51 -11.64
C ILE A 447 -12.54 32.74 -11.56
N GLY A 448 -12.29 33.38 -12.69
CA GLY A 448 -11.37 34.50 -12.77
C GLY A 448 -11.97 35.81 -13.25
N THR A 449 -11.44 36.92 -12.76
CA THR A 449 -11.80 38.28 -13.15
C THR A 449 -10.53 39.08 -13.50
N PRO A 450 -10.50 39.77 -14.66
CA PRO A 450 -9.38 40.66 -15.00
C PRO A 450 -9.27 41.85 -14.03
N ILE A 451 -8.06 42.18 -13.56
CA ILE A 451 -7.84 43.22 -12.54
C ILE A 451 -7.73 44.64 -13.15
N HIS A 452 -7.22 44.77 -14.39
CA HIS A 452 -6.86 46.09 -14.96
C HIS A 452 -7.39 46.36 -16.38
N SER A 453 -8.25 45.50 -16.92
CA SER A 453 -8.86 45.79 -18.21
C SER A 453 -10.19 46.52 -17.99
N ASN A 454 -10.41 47.66 -18.67
CA ASN A 454 -11.70 48.35 -18.84
C ASN A 454 -12.73 47.43 -19.56
N ARG A 455 -13.03 46.28 -18.96
CA ARG A 455 -13.88 45.22 -19.48
C ARG A 455 -14.80 44.79 -18.35
N ASP A 456 -15.67 45.72 -17.96
CA ASP A 456 -16.74 45.43 -17.02
C ASP A 456 -17.53 44.20 -17.49
N GLY A 457 -17.68 43.22 -16.60
CA GLY A 457 -18.47 42.00 -16.84
C GLY A 457 -17.74 40.84 -17.53
N VAL A 458 -16.44 40.92 -17.84
CA VAL A 458 -15.69 39.75 -18.36
C VAL A 458 -15.32 38.80 -17.23
N MET A 459 -15.78 37.55 -17.33
CA MET A 459 -15.45 36.47 -16.40
C MET A 459 -14.75 35.33 -17.15
N THR A 460 -13.77 34.71 -16.50
CA THR A 460 -13.10 33.51 -17.01
C THR A 460 -13.55 32.31 -16.17
N TYR A 461 -13.82 31.20 -16.85
CA TYR A 461 -14.16 29.93 -16.23
C TYR A 461 -13.17 28.89 -16.72
N GLY A 462 -12.62 28.09 -15.82
CA GLY A 462 -11.57 27.16 -16.17
C GLY A 462 -11.55 25.92 -15.30
N GLY A 463 -10.68 25.00 -15.68
CA GLY A 463 -10.35 23.83 -14.89
C GLY A 463 -8.84 23.68 -14.78
N ARG A 464 -8.37 23.18 -13.64
CA ARG A 464 -6.98 22.76 -13.46
C ARG A 464 -6.95 21.34 -12.91
N LEU A 465 -6.17 20.49 -13.54
CA LEU A 465 -5.80 19.16 -13.09
C LEU A 465 -4.35 19.20 -12.59
N ASN A 466 -4.13 18.85 -11.33
CA ASN A 466 -2.80 18.57 -10.82
C ASN A 466 -2.57 17.06 -10.95
N VAL A 467 -1.46 16.67 -11.59
CA VAL A 467 -1.12 15.27 -11.86
C VAL A 467 -0.01 14.85 -10.93
N SER A 468 -0.21 13.78 -10.17
CA SER A 468 0.67 13.40 -9.06
C SER A 468 1.81 12.44 -9.41
N MET A 469 2.03 12.16 -10.69
CA MET A 469 3.00 11.14 -11.12
C MET A 469 4.45 11.48 -10.70
N ILE A 470 4.75 12.76 -10.47
CA ILE A 470 6.07 13.25 -10.05
C ILE A 470 5.84 14.27 -8.94
N ASN A 471 5.85 13.81 -7.70
CA ASN A 471 5.72 14.68 -6.54
C ASN A 471 7.05 14.75 -5.79
N TRP A 472 7.64 15.95 -5.71
CA TRP A 472 8.71 16.21 -4.76
C TRP A 472 8.12 16.84 -3.52
N HIS A 473 8.52 16.34 -2.36
CA HIS A 473 8.12 16.91 -1.08
C HIS A 473 9.30 17.01 -0.12
N LYS A 474 9.21 17.98 0.79
CA LYS A 474 10.13 18.11 1.91
C LYS A 474 9.35 18.61 3.12
N PHE A 475 9.37 17.82 4.17
CA PHE A 475 8.93 18.26 5.50
C PHE A 475 10.12 18.92 6.21
N GLY A 476 9.84 19.95 7.03
CA GLY A 476 10.85 20.72 7.75
C GLY A 476 11.64 19.88 8.77
N LYS A 477 11.37 20.07 10.07
CA LYS A 477 11.91 19.20 11.12
C LYS A 477 11.02 17.99 11.38
N GLY A 478 9.73 18.08 11.00
CA GLY A 478 8.79 16.97 11.03
C GLY A 478 9.31 15.80 10.18
N LYS A 479 9.77 14.73 10.85
CA LYS A 479 10.19 13.49 10.19
C LYS A 479 9.00 12.56 9.87
N GLY A 480 7.74 12.95 10.08
CA GLY A 480 6.59 12.03 9.98
C GLY A 480 5.22 12.67 9.75
N MET A 481 4.16 11.90 10.03
CA MET A 481 2.75 12.25 9.81
C MET A 481 2.22 13.43 10.66
N ILE A 482 2.96 13.84 11.69
CA ILE A 482 2.57 14.90 12.63
C ILE A 482 3.44 16.13 12.35
N MET A 483 2.80 17.25 12.05
CA MET A 483 3.46 18.52 11.74
C MET A 483 3.50 19.40 12.99
N GLU A 484 4.63 20.01 13.30
CA GLU A 484 4.79 20.90 14.44
C GLU A 484 4.55 22.37 14.05
N PRO A 485 4.20 23.25 15.01
CA PRO A 485 4.20 24.69 14.76
C PRO A 485 5.57 25.16 14.24
N GLY A 486 5.59 25.84 13.10
CA GLY A 486 6.80 26.31 12.43
C GLY A 486 7.34 25.36 11.36
N ASP A 487 6.83 24.13 11.26
CA ASP A 487 7.16 23.25 10.15
C ASP A 487 6.64 23.82 8.81
N ILE A 488 7.42 23.59 7.76
CA ILE A 488 7.08 23.96 6.40
C ILE A 488 7.08 22.70 5.55
N ALA A 489 5.94 22.41 4.92
CA ALA A 489 5.83 21.33 3.93
C ALA A 489 5.88 21.93 2.53
N HIS A 490 6.82 21.46 1.72
CA HIS A 490 6.95 21.83 0.32
C HIS A 490 6.41 20.73 -0.57
N TRP A 491 5.75 21.12 -1.66
CA TRP A 491 5.19 20.19 -2.65
C TRP A 491 5.40 20.73 -4.05
N VAL A 492 5.86 19.88 -4.97
CA VAL A 492 5.93 20.20 -6.40
C VAL A 492 5.18 19.12 -7.17
N SER A 493 4.27 19.52 -8.06
CA SER A 493 3.52 18.58 -8.90
C SER A 493 3.31 19.12 -10.32
N PRO A 494 3.31 18.28 -11.37
CA PRO A 494 2.86 18.68 -12.70
C PRO A 494 1.42 19.20 -12.73
N THR A 495 1.12 20.13 -13.64
CA THR A 495 -0.24 20.65 -13.85
C THR A 495 -0.61 20.72 -15.33
N ILE A 496 -1.91 20.58 -15.57
CA ILE A 496 -2.57 20.92 -16.83
C ILE A 496 -3.77 21.79 -16.47
N SER A 497 -3.91 22.95 -17.13
CA SER A 497 -5.05 23.83 -16.92
C SER A 497 -5.59 24.39 -18.23
N GLY A 498 -6.86 24.79 -18.21
CA GLY A 498 -7.49 25.44 -19.34
C GLY A 498 -8.52 26.45 -18.88
N TYR A 499 -8.60 27.56 -19.60
CA TYR A 499 -9.57 28.62 -19.36
C TYR A 499 -10.40 28.88 -20.61
N TYR A 500 -11.67 29.17 -20.38
CA TYR A 500 -12.60 29.75 -21.34
C TYR A 500 -12.99 31.15 -20.86
N MET A 501 -12.88 32.15 -21.73
CA MET A 501 -13.24 33.52 -21.39
C MET A 501 -14.62 33.85 -21.92
N HIS A 502 -15.53 34.24 -21.04
CA HIS A 502 -16.87 34.70 -21.38
C HIS A 502 -16.93 36.23 -21.29
N ALA A 503 -17.41 36.88 -22.36
CA ALA A 503 -17.66 38.31 -22.40
C ALA A 503 -19.16 38.58 -22.58
N PRO A 504 -19.71 39.66 -21.99
CA PRO A 504 -21.14 39.97 -22.08
C PRO A 504 -21.60 40.19 -23.53
N SER A 505 -22.90 39.95 -23.72
CA SER A 505 -23.62 39.68 -24.98
C SER A 505 -23.57 40.76 -26.07
N SER A 506 -22.97 41.93 -25.82
CA SER A 506 -22.77 42.99 -26.82
C SER A 506 -21.46 42.85 -27.61
N SER A 507 -20.58 41.93 -27.23
CA SER A 507 -19.37 41.59 -28.00
C SER A 507 -19.58 40.28 -28.75
N TYR A 508 -19.20 40.23 -30.04
CA TYR A 508 -19.18 38.98 -30.81
C TYR A 508 -18.52 37.88 -29.95
N THR A 509 -19.21 36.74 -29.77
CA THR A 509 -18.69 35.58 -29.03
C THR A 509 -17.47 35.00 -29.76
N ILE A 510 -16.32 35.61 -29.55
CA ILE A 510 -15.04 35.07 -29.98
C ILE A 510 -14.68 33.97 -28.99
N LYS A 511 -14.49 32.74 -29.48
CA LYS A 511 -14.08 31.58 -28.68
C LYS A 511 -12.65 31.78 -28.17
N ASN A 512 -12.54 32.52 -27.06
CA ASN A 512 -11.28 32.80 -26.39
C ASN A 512 -11.02 31.70 -25.37
N TRP A 513 -9.96 30.92 -25.60
CA TRP A 513 -9.56 29.88 -24.68
C TRP A 513 -8.04 29.78 -24.61
N ASN A 514 -7.54 29.25 -23.50
CA ASN A 514 -6.16 28.83 -23.39
C ASN A 514 -6.07 27.43 -22.79
N VAL A 515 -4.99 26.74 -23.14
CA VAL A 515 -4.59 25.47 -22.53
C VAL A 515 -3.12 25.60 -22.16
N LYS A 516 -2.80 25.20 -20.94
CA LYS A 516 -1.49 25.35 -20.33
C LYS A 516 -1.09 24.06 -19.65
N ALA A 517 0.22 23.83 -19.59
CA ALA A 517 0.83 22.80 -18.77
C ALA A 517 2.04 23.40 -18.05
N GLY A 518 2.41 22.80 -16.92
CA GLY A 518 3.52 23.31 -16.14
C GLY A 518 3.69 22.60 -14.81
N ALA A 519 4.14 23.36 -13.81
CA ALA A 519 4.33 22.87 -12.46
C ALA A 519 3.58 23.74 -11.45
N ASN A 520 3.11 23.09 -10.40
CA ASN A 520 2.54 23.64 -9.19
C ASN A 520 3.58 23.53 -8.09
N TYR A 521 3.67 24.56 -7.26
CA TYR A 521 4.43 24.54 -6.02
C TYR A 521 3.52 24.96 -4.86
N ASN A 522 3.44 24.14 -3.81
CA ASN A 522 2.76 24.49 -2.56
C ASN A 522 3.78 24.55 -1.42
N MET A 523 3.55 25.50 -0.52
CA MET A 523 4.28 25.70 0.71
C MET A 523 3.24 25.85 1.82
N ASP A 524 3.10 24.81 2.64
CA ASP A 524 2.17 24.79 3.77
C ASP A 524 2.95 25.08 5.05
N ILE A 525 2.71 26.24 5.66
CA ILE A 525 3.39 26.71 6.88
C ILE A 525 2.50 26.42 8.08
N PHE A 526 2.90 25.48 8.93
CA PHE A 526 2.09 25.02 10.05
C PHE A 526 2.16 25.99 11.23
N VAL A 527 1.00 26.37 11.76
CA VAL A 527 0.88 27.14 13.02
C VAL A 527 0.40 26.28 14.18
N SER A 528 -0.12 25.08 13.88
CA SER A 528 -0.43 24.00 14.82
C SER A 528 -0.57 22.69 14.05
N PRO A 529 -0.59 21.51 14.70
CA PRO A 529 -0.69 20.21 14.01
C PRO A 529 -1.88 20.06 13.07
N LYS A 530 -2.95 20.85 13.28
CA LYS A 530 -4.14 20.85 12.43
C LYS A 530 -4.28 22.10 11.56
N ARG A 531 -3.54 23.19 11.79
CA ARG A 531 -3.74 24.47 11.09
C ARG A 531 -2.46 24.95 10.40
N PHE A 532 -2.62 25.40 9.15
CA PHE A 532 -1.51 25.90 8.35
C PHE A 532 -1.95 27.03 7.42
N LEU A 533 -1.01 27.92 7.10
CA LEU A 533 -1.12 28.88 6.02
C LEU A 533 -0.59 28.23 4.72
N GLY A 534 -1.44 28.07 3.72
CA GLY A 534 -1.01 27.56 2.42
C GLY A 534 -0.60 28.71 1.49
N LEU A 535 0.62 28.69 0.99
CA LEU A 535 1.07 29.52 -0.13
C LEU A 535 1.27 28.61 -1.34
N TYR A 536 0.82 29.03 -2.50
CA TYR A 536 0.97 28.22 -3.70
C TYR A 536 1.27 29.05 -4.93
N SER A 537 1.90 28.43 -5.92
CA SER A 537 2.22 29.07 -7.19
C SER A 537 2.13 28.10 -8.33
N TYR A 538 1.82 28.63 -9.52
CA TYR A 538 1.78 27.86 -10.75
C TYR A 538 2.73 28.49 -11.76
N PHE A 539 3.61 27.68 -12.34
CA PHE A 539 4.49 28.06 -13.43
C PHE A 539 4.03 27.32 -14.68
N GLU A 540 3.09 27.94 -15.39
CA GLU A 540 2.39 27.33 -16.52
C GLU A 540 2.71 28.06 -17.83
N MET A 541 2.83 27.29 -18.91
CA MET A 541 2.96 27.83 -20.27
C MET A 541 2.10 27.03 -21.24
N GLY A 542 1.77 27.62 -22.39
CA GLY A 542 0.98 26.93 -23.38
C GLY A 542 0.49 27.84 -24.51
N ILE A 543 -0.73 27.59 -24.94
CA ILE A 543 -1.33 28.24 -26.10
C ILE A 543 -2.55 29.06 -25.67
N ASP A 544 -2.61 30.30 -26.15
CA ASP A 544 -3.76 31.18 -26.04
C ASP A 544 -4.35 31.36 -27.45
N ARG A 545 -5.64 31.04 -27.60
CA ARG A 545 -6.38 31.29 -28.83
C ARG A 545 -7.41 32.38 -28.60
N ARG A 546 -7.24 33.51 -29.28
CA ARG A 546 -8.23 34.60 -29.30
C ARG A 546 -8.28 35.24 -30.67
N ASN A 547 -9.48 35.63 -31.09
CA ASN A 547 -9.74 36.23 -32.40
C ASN A 547 -9.19 35.37 -33.55
N ASP A 548 -9.37 34.05 -33.45
CA ASP A 548 -8.83 33.03 -34.36
C ASP A 548 -7.30 32.93 -34.52
N GLU A 549 -6.54 33.75 -33.80
CA GLU A 549 -5.08 33.63 -33.69
C GLU A 549 -4.69 32.74 -32.52
N THR A 550 -3.70 31.88 -32.73
CA THR A 550 -3.07 31.08 -31.68
C THR A 550 -1.68 31.66 -31.39
N ARG A 551 -1.41 31.99 -30.13
CA ARG A 551 -0.12 32.55 -29.69
C ARG A 551 0.38 31.82 -28.46
N PHE A 552 1.70 31.86 -28.25
CA PHE A 552 2.32 31.32 -27.05
C PHE A 552 1.97 32.20 -25.83
N LEU A 553 1.73 31.55 -24.69
CA LEU A 553 1.37 32.15 -23.40
C LEU A 553 2.27 31.60 -22.31
N VAL A 554 2.73 32.49 -21.42
CA VAL A 554 3.28 32.13 -20.11
C VAL A 554 2.39 32.75 -19.04
N ALA A 555 2.05 31.98 -18.00
CA ALA A 555 1.04 32.34 -17.02
C ALA A 555 1.48 32.01 -15.58
N PRO A 556 2.55 32.64 -15.04
CA PRO A 556 2.89 32.48 -13.64
C PRO A 556 1.75 32.97 -12.75
N SER A 557 1.50 32.25 -11.67
CA SER A 557 0.46 32.56 -10.70
C SER A 557 1.00 32.41 -9.28
N VAL A 558 0.51 33.23 -8.36
CA VAL A 558 0.75 33.09 -6.91
C VAL A 558 -0.58 33.17 -6.18
N GLY A 559 -0.75 32.37 -5.15
CA GLY A 559 -1.99 32.29 -4.39
C GLY A 559 -1.80 31.92 -2.93
N ILE A 560 -2.88 32.06 -2.18
CA ILE A 560 -2.96 31.87 -0.74
C ILE A 560 -4.20 31.05 -0.38
N GLN A 561 -4.05 30.12 0.54
CA GLN A 561 -5.10 29.28 1.12
C GLN A 561 -5.22 29.59 2.62
N LEU A 562 -6.29 30.26 2.99
CA LEU A 562 -6.59 30.72 4.36
C LEU A 562 -7.51 29.76 5.12
N GLY A 563 -8.24 28.87 4.44
CA GLY A 563 -9.20 27.96 5.09
C GLY A 563 -8.55 27.11 6.17
N SER A 564 -7.42 26.48 5.84
CA SER A 564 -6.65 25.66 6.76
C SER A 564 -6.10 26.45 7.97
N LEU A 565 -5.88 27.75 7.83
CA LEU A 565 -5.35 28.60 8.91
C LEU A 565 -6.40 28.83 10.00
N ILE A 566 -7.66 28.99 9.60
CA ILE A 566 -8.80 29.20 10.52
C ILE A 566 -9.50 27.90 10.93
N GLY A 567 -8.94 26.74 10.58
CA GLY A 567 -9.49 25.42 10.93
C GLY A 567 -10.57 24.90 9.99
N VAL A 568 -10.79 25.56 8.85
CA VAL A 568 -11.72 25.12 7.80
C VAL A 568 -10.98 24.16 6.87
N HIS A 569 -11.07 22.87 7.18
CA HIS A 569 -10.37 21.80 6.47
C HIS A 569 -11.23 21.23 5.35
N ASN A 570 -11.29 21.95 4.23
CA ASN A 570 -12.06 21.53 3.05
C ASN A 570 -11.76 20.08 2.63
N PHE A 571 -10.51 19.62 2.74
CA PHE A 571 -10.12 18.24 2.41
C PHE A 571 -10.74 17.14 3.29
N ASN A 572 -11.28 17.49 4.47
CA ASN A 572 -12.01 16.56 5.33
C ASN A 572 -13.54 16.65 5.15
N MET A 573 -14.03 17.58 4.33
CA MET A 573 -15.46 17.78 4.13
C MET A 573 -16.00 16.95 2.97
N PRO A 574 -17.23 16.41 3.07
CA PRO A 574 -17.86 15.75 1.94
C PRO A 574 -18.09 16.75 0.79
N GLY A 575 -18.03 16.26 -0.46
CA GLY A 575 -18.07 17.11 -1.65
C GLY A 575 -19.30 18.01 -1.75
N TRP A 576 -20.47 17.52 -1.32
CA TRP A 576 -21.73 18.27 -1.32
C TRP A 576 -21.72 19.49 -0.39
N LEU A 577 -20.88 19.48 0.65
CA LEU A 577 -20.70 20.63 1.56
C LEU A 577 -19.53 21.51 1.11
N ARG A 578 -18.40 20.88 0.75
CA ARG A 578 -17.17 21.57 0.35
C ARG A 578 -17.37 22.48 -0.85
N ILE A 579 -18.04 22.00 -1.90
CA ILE A 579 -18.15 22.73 -3.18
C ILE A 579 -18.99 24.01 -3.02
N PRO A 580 -20.22 23.98 -2.46
CA PRO A 580 -20.97 25.20 -2.20
C PRO A 580 -20.26 26.15 -1.24
N LEU A 581 -19.65 25.60 -0.17
CA LEU A 581 -18.91 26.42 0.80
C LEU A 581 -17.71 27.12 0.16
N GLY A 582 -16.97 26.46 -0.73
CA GLY A 582 -15.84 27.05 -1.45
C GLY A 582 -16.24 28.19 -2.41
N ILE A 583 -17.50 28.23 -2.85
CA ILE A 583 -18.04 29.31 -3.68
C ILE A 583 -18.49 30.50 -2.81
N ILE A 584 -19.17 30.22 -1.69
CA ILE A 584 -19.73 31.25 -0.80
C ILE A 584 -18.66 31.90 0.07
N LEU A 585 -17.71 31.09 0.55
CA LEU A 585 -16.60 31.50 1.39
C LEU A 585 -15.29 31.11 0.69
N PRO A 586 -14.89 31.86 -0.35
CA PRO A 586 -13.63 31.59 -1.02
C PRO A 586 -12.50 31.89 -0.06
N LEU A 587 -11.77 30.85 0.34
CA LEU A 587 -10.60 30.97 1.21
C LEU A 587 -9.33 30.55 0.47
N LYS A 588 -9.39 30.47 -0.86
CA LYS A 588 -8.32 30.08 -1.75
C LYS A 588 -8.35 30.97 -2.99
N PHE A 589 -7.35 31.82 -3.13
CA PHE A 589 -7.28 32.84 -4.18
C PHE A 589 -5.89 32.87 -4.81
N ALA A 590 -5.85 33.12 -6.11
CA ALA A 590 -4.61 33.32 -6.85
C ALA A 590 -4.66 34.57 -7.73
N VAL A 591 -3.51 35.18 -7.96
CA VAL A 591 -3.31 36.20 -8.99
C VAL A 591 -2.42 35.59 -10.06
N THR A 592 -2.90 35.62 -11.31
CA THR A 592 -2.19 35.11 -12.48
C THR A 592 -1.77 36.26 -13.38
N CYS A 593 -0.51 36.25 -13.81
CA CYS A 593 0.02 37.15 -14.82
C CYS A 593 0.09 36.43 -16.16
N ASN A 594 -0.83 36.72 -17.07
CA ASN A 594 -0.83 36.17 -18.42
C ASN A 594 0.01 37.06 -19.36
N LYS A 595 1.15 36.53 -19.82
CA LYS A 595 1.95 37.13 -20.88
C LYS A 595 1.76 36.35 -22.19
N VAL A 596 0.93 36.88 -23.08
CA VAL A 596 0.76 36.34 -24.44
C VAL A 596 1.73 37.04 -25.39
N ALA A 597 2.36 36.27 -26.29
CA ALA A 597 3.26 36.81 -27.30
C ALA A 597 2.59 37.92 -28.13
N GLY A 598 3.25 39.09 -28.23
CA GLY A 598 2.74 40.24 -28.96
C GLY A 598 1.45 40.87 -28.40
N ARG A 599 1.13 40.66 -27.12
CA ARG A 599 0.02 41.33 -26.42
C ARG A 599 0.50 41.97 -25.10
N PRO A 600 -0.25 42.97 -24.58
CA PRO A 600 -0.05 43.47 -23.21
C PRO A 600 -0.20 42.35 -22.17
N VAL A 601 0.41 42.57 -21.00
CA VAL A 601 0.25 41.68 -19.85
C VAL A 601 -1.18 41.81 -19.32
N GLU A 602 -1.80 40.68 -18.99
CA GLU A 602 -3.13 40.63 -18.38
C GLU A 602 -3.03 40.02 -16.98
N TRP A 603 -3.57 40.72 -15.98
CA TRP A 603 -3.65 40.23 -14.61
C TRP A 603 -5.05 39.69 -14.35
N ILE A 604 -5.14 38.47 -13.84
CA ILE A 604 -6.40 37.80 -13.52
C ILE A 604 -6.38 37.43 -12.05
N SER A 605 -7.39 37.86 -11.30
CA SER A 605 -7.69 37.32 -9.97
C SER A 605 -8.52 36.06 -10.16
N ASN A 606 -8.12 34.94 -9.55
CA ASN A 606 -8.78 33.65 -9.63
C ASN A 606 -9.24 33.20 -8.25
N MET A 607 -10.51 32.82 -8.17
CA MET A 607 -11.07 31.99 -7.12
C MET A 607 -10.92 30.53 -7.54
N GLU A 608 -10.36 29.69 -6.67
CA GLU A 608 -10.12 28.27 -6.97
C GLU A 608 -10.96 27.39 -6.05
N VAL A 609 -11.84 26.59 -6.64
CA VAL A 609 -12.73 25.68 -5.91
C VAL A 609 -12.27 24.25 -6.14
N ASP A 610 -11.82 23.58 -5.09
CA ASP A 610 -11.41 22.17 -5.17
C ASP A 610 -12.63 21.27 -5.36
N ILE A 611 -12.67 20.55 -6.49
CA ILE A 611 -13.79 19.66 -6.87
C ILE A 611 -13.48 18.21 -6.52
N LEU A 612 -12.22 17.78 -6.70
CA LEU A 612 -11.78 16.40 -6.44
C LEU A 612 -10.36 16.38 -5.84
N PHE A 613 -10.13 15.42 -4.95
CA PHE A 613 -8.85 15.05 -4.35
C PHE A 613 -8.69 13.52 -4.39
#